data_AF-A0A7S0GLI2-F1
#
_entry.id   AF-A0A7S0GLI2-F1
#
_cell.length_a   1.000
_cell.length_b   1.000
_cell.length_c   1.000
_cell.angle_alpha   90.00
_cell.angle_beta   90.00
_cell.angle_gamma   90.00
#
_symmetry.space_group_name_H-M   'P 1'
#
loop_
_entity.id
_entity.type
_entity.pdbx_description
1 polymer ?
#
loop_
_entity_poly.entity_id
_entity_poly.type
_entity_poly.pdbx_seq_one_letter_code
_entity_poly.pdbx_strand_id
1 'polypeptide(L)'
;HQRKHQRNEITNNKISEKHLAMYEFYKHYFEHVPAWVDWEQLQRGIDVYISFLPAIGYSLYYLALIPGFSIPKIGKVLEQTRYLVPPSTEEQVMHRLFDTGGFVNHALLDVSNLKPGEVGWTMALQVRALHAKVRRSILQKKKDKWNVAEYGIPINQEDMAATLLAFSVNPIIGIEFLSGQ
;
A
#
# COMPACT_ATOMS: atom_id res chain seq x y z
N HIS A 1 24.92 -11.70 -41.03
CA HIS A 1 25.83 -11.17 -39.99
C HIS A 1 25.14 -10.29 -38.94
N GLN A 2 24.21 -9.40 -39.29
CA GLN A 2 23.50 -8.52 -38.33
C GLN A 2 22.63 -9.23 -37.28
N ARG A 3 21.98 -10.37 -37.60
CA ARG A 3 21.18 -11.14 -36.63
C ARG A 3 22.01 -11.84 -35.54
N LYS A 4 23.29 -12.14 -35.78
CA LYS A 4 24.21 -12.67 -34.76
C LYS A 4 24.70 -11.58 -33.81
N HIS A 5 24.82 -10.33 -34.29
CA HIS A 5 25.13 -9.17 -33.44
C HIS A 5 23.96 -8.83 -32.50
N GLN A 6 22.72 -8.81 -32.99
CA GLN A 6 21.53 -8.60 -32.15
C GLN A 6 21.33 -9.70 -31.10
N ARG A 7 21.61 -10.97 -31.44
CA ARG A 7 21.48 -12.09 -30.49
C ARG A 7 22.56 -12.07 -29.39
N ASN A 8 23.73 -11.49 -29.68
CA ASN A 8 24.82 -11.34 -28.72
C ASN A 8 24.69 -10.09 -27.84
N GLU A 9 23.90 -9.08 -28.25
CA GLU A 9 23.55 -7.95 -27.38
C GLU A 9 22.53 -8.34 -26.30
N ILE A 10 21.62 -9.25 -26.61
CA ILE A 10 20.62 -9.76 -25.65
C ILE A 10 21.28 -10.63 -24.55
N THR A 11 22.37 -11.33 -24.86
CA THR A 11 23.09 -12.20 -23.91
C THR A 11 24.11 -11.50 -23.02
N ASN A 12 24.38 -10.20 -23.21
CA ASN A 12 25.41 -9.48 -22.46
C ASN A 12 24.88 -8.47 -21.43
N ASN A 13 23.55 -8.35 -21.28
CA ASN A 13 22.98 -7.52 -20.24
C ASN A 13 22.94 -8.29 -18.92
N LYS A 14 24.05 -8.29 -18.17
CA LYS A 14 24.06 -8.76 -16.78
C LYS A 14 23.01 -7.97 -16.00
N ILE A 15 21.86 -8.58 -15.72
CA ILE A 15 20.85 -8.05 -14.82
C ILE A 15 21.56 -7.73 -13.51
N SER A 16 21.50 -6.46 -13.07
CA SER A 16 22.17 -6.09 -11.82
C SER A 16 21.53 -6.82 -10.64
N GLU A 17 22.31 -7.05 -9.58
CA GLU A 17 21.85 -7.75 -8.37
C GLU A 17 20.53 -7.18 -7.82
N LYS A 18 20.35 -5.85 -7.90
CA LYS A 18 19.13 -5.15 -7.48
C LYS A 18 17.92 -5.51 -8.36
N HIS A 19 18.11 -5.61 -9.67
CA HIS A 19 17.03 -6.02 -10.58
C HIS A 19 16.67 -7.49 -10.38
N LEU A 20 17.66 -8.35 -10.12
CA LEU A 20 17.42 -9.76 -9.81
C LEU A 20 16.65 -9.91 -8.49
N ALA A 21 17.04 -9.20 -7.44
CA ALA A 21 16.34 -9.22 -6.16
C ALA A 21 14.88 -8.75 -6.29
N MET A 22 14.63 -7.72 -7.10
CA MET A 22 13.27 -7.25 -7.38
C MET A 22 12.47 -8.29 -8.18
N TYR A 23 13.08 -8.90 -9.20
CA TYR A 23 12.46 -9.96 -9.99
C TYR A 23 12.05 -11.15 -9.09
N GLU A 24 12.96 -11.64 -8.26
CA GLU A 24 12.67 -12.74 -7.32
C GLU A 24 11.58 -12.36 -6.32
N PHE A 25 11.54 -11.11 -5.87
CA PHE A 25 10.45 -10.61 -5.01
C PHE A 25 9.08 -10.71 -5.71
N TYR A 26 8.94 -10.20 -6.94
CA TYR A 26 7.68 -10.29 -7.68
C TYR A 26 7.32 -11.74 -8.03
N LYS A 27 8.29 -12.52 -8.50
CA LYS A 27 8.13 -13.93 -8.84
C LYS A 27 7.61 -14.73 -7.65
N HIS A 28 8.18 -14.52 -6.45
CA HIS A 28 7.75 -15.20 -5.24
C HIS A 28 6.24 -15.03 -4.99
N TYR A 29 5.72 -13.79 -5.01
CA TYR A 29 4.30 -13.57 -4.77
C TYR A 29 3.42 -14.01 -5.94
N PHE A 30 3.96 -14.05 -7.16
CA PHE A 30 3.23 -14.49 -8.33
C PHE A 30 2.98 -16.00 -8.27
N GLU A 31 4.00 -16.75 -7.85
CA GLU A 31 3.95 -18.22 -7.78
C GLU A 31 3.31 -18.74 -6.49
N HIS A 32 3.24 -17.94 -5.42
CA HIS A 32 2.81 -18.38 -4.09
C HIS A 32 1.61 -17.58 -3.57
N VAL A 33 0.44 -17.78 -4.20
CA VAL A 33 -0.83 -17.37 -3.58
C VAL A 33 -1.05 -18.23 -2.32
N PRO A 34 -1.33 -17.62 -1.15
CA PRO A 34 -1.57 -18.41 0.06
C PRO A 34 -2.75 -19.37 -0.09
N ALA A 35 -2.60 -20.60 0.39
CA ALA A 35 -3.60 -21.66 0.22
C ALA A 35 -4.96 -21.38 0.89
N TRP A 36 -5.00 -20.42 1.82
CA TRP A 36 -6.24 -19.98 2.48
C TRP A 36 -7.04 -18.95 1.68
N VAL A 37 -6.52 -18.46 0.54
CA VAL A 37 -7.23 -17.48 -0.29
C VAL A 37 -8.46 -18.14 -0.93
N ASP A 38 -9.63 -17.66 -0.55
CA ASP A 38 -10.92 -18.02 -1.13
C ASP A 38 -11.43 -16.85 -1.98
N TRP A 39 -11.40 -17.03 -3.31
CA TRP A 39 -11.82 -16.02 -4.27
C TRP A 39 -13.31 -15.72 -4.23
N GLU A 40 -14.15 -16.70 -3.86
CA GLU A 40 -15.58 -16.48 -3.70
C GLU A 40 -15.84 -15.67 -2.43
N GLN A 41 -15.11 -15.93 -1.35
CA GLN A 41 -15.18 -15.12 -0.13
C GLN A 41 -14.70 -13.68 -0.36
N LEU A 42 -13.67 -13.49 -1.17
CA LEU A 42 -13.23 -12.14 -1.57
C LEU A 42 -14.31 -11.42 -2.39
N GLN A 43 -14.94 -12.09 -3.36
CA GLN A 43 -16.04 -11.52 -4.12
C GLN A 43 -17.20 -11.10 -3.22
N ARG A 44 -17.62 -11.95 -2.27
CA ARG A 44 -18.67 -11.58 -1.30
C ARG A 44 -18.30 -10.32 -0.49
N GLY A 45 -17.03 -10.17 -0.10
CA GLY A 45 -16.55 -8.98 0.60
C GLY A 45 -16.64 -7.72 -0.27
N ILE A 46 -16.29 -7.84 -1.55
CA ILE A 46 -16.42 -6.76 -2.54
C ILE A 46 -17.90 -6.41 -2.76
N ASP A 47 -18.80 -7.39 -2.84
CA ASP A 47 -20.23 -7.17 -3.01
C ASP A 47 -20.82 -6.36 -1.82
N VAL A 48 -20.40 -6.67 -0.60
CA VAL A 48 -20.74 -5.88 0.60
C VAL A 48 -20.16 -4.47 0.48
N TYR A 49 -18.88 -4.34 0.13
CA TYR A 49 -18.24 -3.03 -0.02
C TYR A 49 -18.97 -2.13 -1.02
N ILE A 50 -19.34 -2.66 -2.18
CA ILE A 50 -20.06 -1.92 -3.23
C ILE A 50 -21.48 -1.56 -2.75
N SER A 51 -22.17 -2.50 -2.09
CA SER A 51 -23.54 -2.28 -1.60
C SER A 51 -23.63 -1.18 -0.55
N PHE A 52 -22.58 -1.02 0.27
CA PHE A 52 -22.51 -0.03 1.35
C PHE A 52 -21.51 1.09 1.08
N LEU A 53 -21.08 1.27 -0.18
CA LEU A 53 -20.00 2.19 -0.55
C LEU A 53 -20.12 3.60 0.06
N PRO A 54 -21.31 4.26 0.06
CA PRO A 54 -21.43 5.57 0.70
C PRO A 54 -21.21 5.54 2.22
N ALA A 55 -21.79 4.56 2.92
CA ALA A 55 -21.66 4.41 4.37
C ALA A 55 -20.21 4.09 4.76
N ILE A 56 -19.57 3.18 4.04
CA ILE A 56 -18.15 2.85 4.22
C ILE A 56 -17.27 4.05 3.93
N GLY A 57 -17.56 4.82 2.87
CA GLY A 57 -16.83 6.04 2.53
C GLY A 57 -16.85 7.07 3.66
N TYR A 58 -18.03 7.33 4.24
CA TYR A 58 -18.15 8.21 5.42
C TYR A 58 -17.39 7.66 6.62
N SER A 59 -17.49 6.35 6.87
CA SER A 59 -16.78 5.70 7.96
C SER A 59 -15.27 5.85 7.82
N LEU A 60 -14.71 5.53 6.65
CA LEU A 60 -13.27 5.66 6.41
C LEU A 60 -12.81 7.11 6.51
N TYR A 61 -13.60 8.06 6.04
CA TYR A 61 -13.26 9.47 6.15
C TYR A 61 -13.16 9.94 7.62
N TYR A 62 -14.18 9.65 8.42
CA TYR A 62 -14.26 10.16 9.80
C TYR A 62 -13.53 9.30 10.83
N LEU A 63 -13.42 7.99 10.62
CA LEU A 63 -12.86 7.04 11.59
C LEU A 63 -11.46 6.54 11.23
N ALA A 64 -11.04 6.62 9.96
CA ALA A 64 -9.69 6.20 9.55
C ALA A 64 -8.81 7.39 9.11
N LEU A 65 -9.28 8.21 8.16
CA LEU A 65 -8.46 9.25 7.55
C LEU A 65 -8.13 10.38 8.53
N ILE A 66 -9.15 11.07 9.06
CA ILE A 66 -8.96 12.20 9.99
C ILE A 66 -8.21 11.76 11.28
N PRO A 67 -8.63 10.68 11.97
CA PRO A 67 -7.93 10.24 13.18
C PRO A 67 -6.52 9.73 12.91
N GLY A 68 -6.30 9.05 11.77
CA GLY A 68 -4.99 8.54 11.39
C GLY A 68 -3.92 9.64 11.28
N PHE A 69 -4.29 10.81 10.74
CA PHE A 69 -3.39 11.97 10.71
C PHE A 69 -3.12 12.60 12.08
N SER A 70 -3.95 12.28 13.09
CA SER A 70 -3.76 12.75 14.46
C SER A 70 -2.84 11.83 15.29
N ILE A 71 -2.43 10.67 14.76
CA ILE A 71 -1.52 9.74 15.44
C ILE A 71 -0.09 10.29 15.36
N PRO A 72 0.60 10.59 16.49
CA PRO A 72 1.90 11.26 16.48
C PRO A 72 2.96 10.54 15.65
N LYS A 73 3.02 9.21 15.72
CA LYS A 73 3.97 8.41 14.97
C LYS A 73 3.73 8.49 13.45
N ILE A 74 2.46 8.48 13.01
CA ILE A 74 2.11 8.64 11.59
C ILE A 74 2.51 10.03 11.12
N GLY A 75 2.15 11.08 11.88
CA GLY A 75 2.58 12.44 11.62
C GLY A 75 4.11 12.54 11.46
N LYS A 76 4.86 11.90 12.36
CA LYS A 76 6.33 11.90 12.28
C LYS A 76 6.87 11.20 11.04
N VAL A 77 6.27 10.10 10.59
CA VAL A 77 6.63 9.44 9.32
C VAL A 77 6.39 10.39 8.14
N LEU A 78 5.27 11.10 8.11
CA LEU A 78 4.92 12.05 7.06
C LEU A 78 5.86 13.26 7.02
N GLU A 79 6.25 13.79 8.18
CA GLU A 79 7.29 14.82 8.31
C GLU A 79 8.62 14.35 7.72
N GLN A 80 9.04 13.15 8.12
CA GLN A 80 10.31 12.58 7.74
C GLN A 80 10.38 12.27 6.24
N THR A 81 9.27 11.87 5.65
CA THR A 81 9.19 11.65 4.20
C THR A 81 8.96 12.94 3.42
N ARG A 82 8.62 14.05 4.12
CA ARG A 82 8.10 15.27 3.51
C ARG A 82 6.93 15.00 2.56
N TYR A 83 6.14 13.96 2.86
CA TYR A 83 5.12 13.43 1.94
C TYR A 83 3.81 14.22 1.96
N LEU A 84 3.45 14.80 3.09
CA LEU A 84 2.22 15.58 3.26
C LEU A 84 2.46 16.89 4.01
N VAL A 85 3.73 17.29 4.11
CA VAL A 85 4.16 18.49 4.81
C VAL A 85 5.02 19.35 3.88
N PRO A 86 5.16 20.66 4.15
CA PRO A 86 6.06 21.53 3.41
C PRO A 86 7.47 20.92 3.27
N PRO A 87 8.11 21.04 2.09
CA PRO A 87 7.77 21.90 0.96
C PRO A 87 6.89 21.24 -0.12
N SER A 88 6.15 20.16 0.18
CA SER A 88 5.25 19.57 -0.83
C SER A 88 4.18 20.58 -1.27
N THR A 89 3.89 20.64 -2.57
CA THR A 89 2.81 21.49 -3.10
C THR A 89 1.45 20.86 -2.81
N GLU A 90 0.37 21.66 -2.86
CA GLU A 90 -1.00 21.17 -2.73
C GLU A 90 -1.31 20.08 -3.77
N GLU A 91 -0.88 20.27 -5.02
CA GLU A 91 -1.03 19.27 -6.09
C GLU A 91 -0.34 17.93 -5.74
N GLN A 92 0.88 17.97 -5.19
CA GLN A 92 1.60 16.76 -4.79
C GLN A 92 0.92 16.04 -3.62
N VAL A 93 0.35 16.80 -2.69
CA VAL A 93 -0.44 16.27 -1.58
C VAL A 93 -1.71 15.59 -2.11
N MET A 94 -2.43 16.25 -3.02
CA MET A 94 -3.64 15.70 -3.64
C MET A 94 -3.36 14.46 -4.47
N HIS A 95 -2.31 14.44 -5.28
CA HIS A 95 -1.91 13.26 -6.05
C HIS A 95 -1.69 12.04 -5.15
N ARG A 96 -1.06 12.24 -3.99
CA ARG A 96 -0.79 11.16 -3.02
C ARG A 96 -2.06 10.66 -2.32
N LEU A 97 -3.00 11.56 -2.03
CA LEU A 97 -4.32 11.17 -1.54
C LEU A 97 -5.06 10.33 -2.59
N PHE A 98 -4.97 10.73 -3.87
CA PHE A 98 -5.52 9.95 -4.97
C PHE A 98 -4.80 8.63 -5.20
N ASP A 99 -3.49 8.51 -4.96
CA ASP A 99 -2.77 7.23 -5.05
C ASP A 99 -3.35 6.20 -4.05
N THR A 100 -3.69 6.65 -2.83
CA THR A 100 -4.33 5.80 -1.82
C THR A 100 -5.76 5.43 -2.22
N GLY A 101 -6.55 6.41 -2.69
CA GLY A 101 -7.90 6.15 -3.19
C GLY A 101 -7.92 5.20 -4.40
N GLY A 102 -6.98 5.38 -5.33
CA GLY A 102 -6.78 4.51 -6.49
C GLY A 102 -6.42 3.08 -6.07
N PHE A 103 -5.52 2.91 -5.10
CA PHE A 103 -5.20 1.59 -4.55
C PHE A 103 -6.44 0.90 -3.96
N VAL A 104 -7.20 1.62 -3.12
CA VAL A 104 -8.44 1.09 -2.51
C VAL A 104 -9.45 0.70 -3.59
N ASN A 105 -9.63 1.53 -4.61
CA ASN A 105 -10.54 1.23 -5.73
C ASN A 105 -10.11 -0.02 -6.49
N HIS A 106 -8.83 -0.15 -6.85
CA HIS A 106 -8.33 -1.34 -7.53
C HIS A 106 -8.42 -2.59 -6.66
N ALA A 107 -8.31 -2.44 -5.33
CA ALA A 107 -8.42 -3.57 -4.40
C ALA A 107 -9.87 -4.01 -4.13
N LEU A 108 -10.85 -3.10 -4.18
CA LEU A 108 -12.20 -3.34 -3.63
C LEU A 108 -13.35 -3.23 -4.64
N LEU A 109 -13.10 -2.96 -5.91
CA LEU A 109 -14.16 -2.85 -6.92
C LEU A 109 -14.32 -4.07 -7.83
N ASP A 110 -13.28 -4.90 -7.97
CA ASP A 110 -13.33 -6.12 -8.78
C ASP A 110 -12.33 -7.15 -8.25
N VAL A 111 -12.82 -8.36 -7.96
CA VAL A 111 -11.97 -9.46 -7.47
C VAL A 111 -10.91 -9.87 -8.49
N SER A 112 -11.17 -9.65 -9.78
CA SER A 112 -10.23 -9.96 -10.85
C SER A 112 -8.92 -9.20 -10.66
N ASN A 113 -8.98 -7.94 -10.19
CA ASN A 113 -7.81 -7.10 -9.91
C ASN A 113 -6.88 -7.65 -8.84
N LEU A 114 -7.36 -8.57 -8.00
CA LEU A 114 -6.59 -9.18 -6.90
C LEU A 114 -5.80 -10.43 -7.33
N LYS A 115 -6.04 -10.93 -8.55
CA LYS A 115 -5.33 -12.11 -9.06
C LYS A 115 -3.85 -11.79 -9.33
N PRO A 116 -2.95 -12.78 -9.25
CA PRO A 116 -1.53 -12.57 -9.52
C PRO A 116 -1.27 -11.89 -10.87
N GLY A 117 -0.49 -10.81 -10.84
CA GLY A 117 -0.15 -10.02 -12.02
C GLY A 117 -1.16 -8.92 -12.38
N GLU A 118 -2.35 -8.92 -11.79
CA GLU A 118 -3.35 -7.89 -12.05
C GLU A 118 -3.05 -6.59 -11.30
N VAL A 119 -3.82 -5.54 -11.59
CA VAL A 119 -3.51 -4.17 -11.14
C VAL A 119 -3.50 -4.03 -9.61
N GLY A 120 -4.52 -4.52 -8.91
CA GLY A 120 -4.61 -4.43 -7.45
C GLY A 120 -3.51 -5.23 -6.76
N TRP A 121 -3.24 -6.44 -7.26
CA TRP A 121 -2.14 -7.28 -6.81
C TRP A 121 -0.77 -6.59 -6.99
N THR A 122 -0.53 -6.02 -8.18
CA THR A 122 0.73 -5.34 -8.50
C THR A 122 0.93 -4.10 -7.63
N MET A 123 -0.13 -3.30 -7.44
CA MET A 123 -0.09 -2.12 -6.57
C MET A 123 0.21 -2.50 -5.11
N ALA A 124 -0.37 -3.58 -4.59
CA ALA A 124 -0.08 -4.03 -3.22
C ALA A 124 1.41 -4.36 -3.03
N LEU A 125 2.05 -4.99 -4.03
CA LEU A 125 3.50 -5.25 -4.00
C LEU A 125 4.34 -3.98 -4.13
N GLN A 126 3.91 -3.03 -4.98
CA GLN A 126 4.56 -1.73 -5.10
C GLN A 126 4.50 -0.95 -3.78
N VAL A 127 3.35 -0.94 -3.10
CA VAL A 127 3.17 -0.32 -1.77
C VAL A 127 4.07 -1.02 -0.74
N ARG A 128 4.16 -2.35 -0.77
CA ARG A 128 5.07 -3.09 0.12
C ARG A 128 6.54 -2.71 -0.09
N ALA A 129 6.97 -2.61 -1.35
CA ALA A 129 8.32 -2.16 -1.70
C ALA A 129 8.56 -0.70 -1.30
N LEU A 130 7.56 0.18 -1.49
CA LEU A 130 7.57 1.57 -1.07
C LEU A 130 7.75 1.68 0.44
N HIS A 131 6.98 0.94 1.25
CA HIS A 131 7.11 0.92 2.71
C HIS A 131 8.51 0.49 3.15
N ALA A 132 9.10 -0.53 2.50
CA ALA A 132 10.46 -0.95 2.79
C ALA A 132 11.50 0.14 2.46
N LYS A 133 11.36 0.79 1.30
CA LYS A 133 12.21 1.91 0.87
C LYS A 133 12.11 3.09 1.83
N VAL A 134 10.89 3.48 2.21
CA VAL A 134 10.62 4.60 3.12
C VAL A 134 11.21 4.30 4.50
N ARG A 135 10.92 3.13 5.09
CA ARG A 135 11.46 2.71 6.38
C ARG A 135 12.98 2.79 6.41
N ARG A 136 13.65 2.21 5.39
CA ARG A 136 15.11 2.28 5.26
C ARG A 136 15.60 3.72 5.13
N SER A 137 14.94 4.53 4.30
CA SER A 137 15.32 5.92 4.08
C SER A 137 15.26 6.73 5.37
N ILE A 138 14.19 6.60 6.15
CA ILE A 138 14.01 7.27 7.45
C ILE A 138 15.13 6.87 8.42
N LEU A 139 15.40 5.57 8.56
CA LEU A 139 16.42 5.05 9.47
C LEU A 139 17.86 5.43 9.07
N GLN A 140 18.10 5.72 7.79
CA GLN A 140 19.43 6.09 7.27
C GLN A 140 19.70 7.60 7.24
N LYS A 141 18.72 8.44 7.62
CA LYS A 141 18.91 9.89 7.66
C LYS A 141 19.97 10.29 8.68
N LYS A 142 20.83 11.22 8.26
CA LYS A 142 21.90 11.77 9.11
C LYS A 142 21.46 13.00 9.92
N LYS A 143 20.55 13.81 9.36
CA LYS A 143 19.96 15.01 9.96
C LYS A 143 18.50 14.72 10.31
N ASP A 144 18.01 15.31 11.40
CA ASP A 144 16.64 15.09 11.90
C ASP A 144 16.35 13.58 12.04
N LYS A 145 17.18 12.92 12.87
CA LYS A 145 17.17 11.46 13.01
C LYS A 145 15.86 10.99 13.63
N TRP A 146 15.37 9.85 13.13
CA TRP A 146 14.24 9.17 13.73
C TRP A 146 14.55 8.71 15.17
N ASN A 147 13.70 9.06 16.13
CA ASN A 147 13.81 8.60 17.51
C ASN A 147 13.19 7.20 17.65
N VAL A 148 14.01 6.16 17.50
CA VAL A 148 13.54 4.76 17.64
C VAL A 148 13.08 4.45 19.07
N ALA A 149 13.67 5.09 20.09
CA ALA A 149 13.29 4.82 21.49
C ALA A 149 11.87 5.33 21.81
N GLU A 150 11.46 6.42 21.18
CA GLU A 150 10.13 7.02 21.37
C GLU A 150 9.08 6.43 20.41
N TYR A 151 9.42 6.28 19.13
CA TYR A 151 8.45 5.90 18.10
C TYR A 151 8.58 4.44 17.63
N GLY A 152 9.56 3.68 18.10
CA GLY A 152 9.87 2.35 17.57
C GLY A 152 10.38 2.39 16.13
N ILE A 153 10.29 1.28 15.41
CA ILE A 153 10.65 1.21 13.99
C ILE A 153 9.53 1.83 13.14
N PRO A 154 9.84 2.71 12.16
CA PRO A 154 8.82 3.33 11.33
C PRO A 154 8.16 2.31 10.40
N ILE A 155 6.83 2.41 10.24
CA ILE A 155 6.03 1.51 9.40
C ILE A 155 6.28 0.06 9.82
N ASN A 156 6.26 -0.26 11.11
CA ASN A 156 6.45 -1.64 11.56
C ASN A 156 5.17 -2.50 11.29
N GLN A 157 5.20 -3.79 11.63
CA GLN A 157 4.04 -4.67 11.43
C GLN A 157 2.82 -4.26 12.26
N GLU A 158 3.05 -3.73 13.46
CA GLU A 158 2.00 -3.21 14.33
C GLU A 158 1.29 -2.00 13.71
N ASP A 159 2.04 -1.01 13.21
CA ASP A 159 1.48 0.16 12.52
C ASP A 159 0.65 -0.27 11.30
N MET A 160 1.19 -1.22 10.51
CA MET A 160 0.48 -1.74 9.33
C MET A 160 -0.79 -2.50 9.73
N ALA A 161 -0.76 -3.26 10.84
CA ALA A 161 -1.94 -3.95 11.35
C ALA A 161 -3.00 -2.97 11.88
N ALA A 162 -2.59 -1.88 12.54
CA ALA A 162 -3.51 -0.83 12.99
C ALA A 162 -4.23 -0.17 11.80
N THR A 163 -3.49 0.16 10.74
CA THR A 163 -4.10 0.66 9.50
C THR A 163 -5.00 -0.38 8.85
N LEU A 164 -4.60 -1.65 8.78
CA LEU A 164 -5.43 -2.72 8.24
C LEU A 164 -6.76 -2.83 9.01
N LEU A 165 -6.71 -2.81 10.34
CA LEU A 165 -7.91 -2.82 11.19
C LEU A 165 -8.79 -1.60 10.96
N ALA A 166 -8.21 -0.40 10.78
CA ALA A 166 -8.99 0.79 10.45
C ALA A 166 -9.75 0.64 9.11
N PHE A 167 -9.20 -0.10 8.15
CA PHE A 167 -9.86 -0.39 6.86
C PHE A 167 -10.78 -1.63 6.89
N SER A 168 -10.74 -2.46 7.93
CA SER A 168 -11.57 -3.67 8.03
C SER A 168 -12.69 -3.55 9.06
N VAL A 169 -12.42 -2.91 10.20
CA VAL A 169 -13.35 -2.80 11.34
C VAL A 169 -14.21 -1.54 11.23
N ASN A 170 -13.60 -0.39 10.95
CA ASN A 170 -14.37 0.86 10.87
C ASN A 170 -15.49 0.82 9.82
N PRO A 171 -15.32 0.23 8.62
CA PRO A 171 -16.42 0.08 7.68
C PRO A 171 -17.64 -0.62 8.28
N ILE A 172 -17.43 -1.70 9.04
CA ILE A 172 -18.51 -2.46 9.68
C ILE A 172 -19.21 -1.59 10.74
N ILE A 173 -18.43 -0.96 11.63
CA ILE A 173 -18.97 -0.03 12.66
C ILE A 173 -19.78 1.09 12.01
N GLY A 174 -19.28 1.65 10.91
CA GLY A 174 -19.94 2.74 10.20
C GLY A 174 -21.25 2.30 9.54
N ILE A 175 -21.30 1.08 9.00
CA ILE A 175 -22.54 0.51 8.47
C ILE A 175 -23.56 0.31 9.58
N GLU A 176 -23.18 -0.32 10.71
CA GLU A 176 -24.06 -0.54 11.86
C GLU A 176 -24.63 0.79 12.37
N PHE A 177 -23.75 1.77 12.64
CA PHE A 177 -24.13 3.09 13.10
C PHE A 177 -25.09 3.83 12.16
N LEU A 178 -24.82 3.81 10.85
CA LEU A 178 -25.64 4.52 9.86
C LEU A 178 -26.93 3.79 9.49
N SER A 179 -26.96 2.47 9.65
CA SER A 179 -28.17 1.65 9.42
C SER A 179 -29.08 1.57 10.65
N GLY A 180 -28.63 2.07 11.80
CA GLY A 180 -29.38 2.06 13.05
C GLY A 180 -29.46 0.68 13.70
N GLN A 181 -28.48 -0.19 13.43
CA GLN A 181 -28.35 -1.54 14.01
C GLN A 181 -27.46 -1.53 15.25
#